data_AF-A0A940S6Q5-F1
#
_entry.id   AF-A0A940S6Q5-F1
#
_cell.length_a   1.000
_cell.length_b   1.000
_cell.length_c   1.000
_cell.angle_alpha   90.00
_cell.angle_beta   90.00
_cell.angle_gamma   90.00
#
_symmetry.space_group_name_H-M   'P 1'
#
loop_
_entity.id
_entity.type
_entity.pdbx_description
1 polymer ?
#
loop_
_entity_poly.entity_id
_entity_poly.type
_entity_poly.pdbx_seq_one_letter_code
_entity_poly.pdbx_strand_id
1 'polypeptide(L)'
;MEGPGAGDAPQHGREPDGLDPEDAAWASSARPVASFLCDAMFRVSGSVYVGPENGMTPAQWEAERVPLPPPDLPFRAPGWVASTDLAGREEALAAYLDRLIRIARAHGKMAALVERFPYFAVRPKILAGDEVLASWPWSDGLREARDVLVTLARAASAAPGTPILDDQDQGWALRMVAGPGTVLLVEWDAEGPPPADAAWSLEAAVLAGQAAAARDRLRAVHARLVRLMGRDFWS
;
A
#
# COMPACT_ATOMS: atom_id res chain seq x y z
N MET A 1 9.29 65.44 -29.37
CA MET A 1 8.02 64.81 -29.76
C MET A 1 8.39 63.62 -30.62
N GLU A 2 8.77 62.51 -29.99
CA GLU A 2 8.99 61.20 -30.60
C GLU A 2 8.72 60.15 -29.52
N GLY A 3 7.77 59.28 -29.79
CA GLY A 3 7.70 57.91 -29.28
C GLY A 3 7.31 57.02 -30.46
N PRO A 4 7.07 55.72 -30.29
CA PRO A 4 7.42 54.80 -29.21
C PRO A 4 8.23 53.58 -29.72
N GLY A 5 8.70 52.72 -28.82
CA GLY A 5 9.32 51.45 -29.18
C GLY A 5 9.35 50.49 -27.99
N ALA A 6 8.17 50.05 -27.55
CA ALA A 6 8.03 48.97 -26.58
C ALA A 6 8.36 47.66 -27.29
N GLY A 7 9.55 47.13 -27.03
CA GLY A 7 9.94 45.77 -27.37
C GLY A 7 9.31 44.81 -26.37
N ASP A 8 8.33 44.06 -26.84
CA ASP A 8 7.71 42.94 -26.16
C ASP A 8 8.77 41.87 -25.94
N ALA A 9 9.14 41.63 -24.67
CA ALA A 9 9.98 40.51 -24.30
C ALA A 9 9.09 39.25 -24.22
N PRO A 10 9.55 38.10 -24.77
CA PRO A 10 8.75 36.89 -24.75
C PRO A 10 8.49 36.46 -23.30
N GLN A 11 7.21 36.34 -22.97
CA GLN A 11 6.75 35.69 -21.74
C GLN A 11 7.22 34.23 -21.78
N HIS A 12 8.34 33.95 -21.13
CA HIS A 12 8.73 32.60 -20.79
C HIS A 12 7.57 31.97 -20.00
N GLY A 13 7.10 30.83 -20.49
CA GLY A 13 5.93 30.13 -19.97
C GLY A 13 6.01 29.98 -18.45
N ARG A 14 4.89 30.24 -17.78
CA ARG A 14 4.70 29.87 -16.37
C ARG A 14 5.04 28.39 -16.23
N GLU A 15 6.11 28.11 -15.49
CA GLU A 15 6.32 26.79 -14.91
C GLU A 15 5.07 26.41 -14.10
N PRO A 16 4.57 25.18 -14.23
CA PRO A 16 3.38 24.77 -13.51
C PRO A 16 3.70 24.70 -12.01
N ASP A 17 3.03 25.55 -11.22
CA ASP A 17 2.49 25.20 -9.90
C ASP A 17 3.44 24.58 -8.83
N GLY A 18 4.73 24.92 -8.83
CA GLY A 18 5.63 24.64 -7.71
C GLY A 18 6.08 23.18 -7.57
N LEU A 19 5.85 22.34 -8.58
CA LEU A 19 6.41 20.99 -8.65
C LEU A 19 7.88 21.03 -9.08
N ASP A 20 8.68 20.09 -8.56
CA ASP A 20 10.03 19.83 -9.09
C ASP A 20 9.92 19.46 -10.59
N PRO A 21 10.82 19.95 -11.47
CA PRO A 21 10.87 19.55 -12.88
C PRO A 21 10.81 18.03 -13.13
N GLU A 22 11.43 17.22 -12.26
CA GLU A 22 11.37 15.75 -12.36
C GLU A 22 9.96 15.22 -12.08
N ASP A 23 9.26 15.84 -11.14
CA ASP A 23 7.88 15.48 -10.80
C ASP A 23 6.88 15.97 -11.86
N ALA A 24 7.11 17.16 -12.42
CA ALA A 24 6.23 17.78 -13.41
C ALA A 24 6.02 16.91 -14.66
N ALA A 25 7.07 16.19 -15.08
CA ALA A 25 7.04 15.37 -16.30
C ALA A 25 5.97 14.28 -16.22
N TRP A 26 5.94 13.49 -15.14
CA TRP A 26 4.95 12.43 -14.96
C TRP A 26 3.63 12.97 -14.41
N ALA A 27 3.66 13.97 -13.53
CA ALA A 27 2.48 14.58 -12.92
C ALA A 27 1.48 15.13 -13.94
N SER A 28 1.99 15.74 -15.02
CA SER A 28 1.16 16.32 -16.08
C SER A 28 0.28 15.30 -16.81
N SER A 29 0.64 14.02 -16.74
CA SER A 29 -0.08 12.90 -17.38
C SER A 29 -0.91 12.09 -16.38
N ALA A 30 -0.95 12.49 -15.10
CA ALA A 30 -1.65 11.77 -14.06
C ALA A 30 -3.16 11.69 -14.32
N ARG A 31 -3.69 10.46 -14.36
CA ARG A 31 -5.11 10.22 -14.65
C ARG A 31 -5.95 10.37 -13.38
N PRO A 32 -7.05 11.15 -13.41
CA PRO A 32 -7.92 11.29 -12.26
C PRO A 32 -8.64 9.97 -11.93
N VAL A 33 -8.67 9.62 -10.65
CA VAL A 33 -9.35 8.43 -10.15
C VAL A 33 -10.65 8.85 -9.48
N ALA A 34 -11.79 8.49 -10.08
CA ALA A 34 -13.10 8.92 -9.60
C ALA A 34 -13.50 8.31 -8.25
N SER A 35 -13.05 7.07 -7.98
CA SER A 35 -13.35 6.35 -6.74
C SER A 35 -12.20 5.41 -6.40
N PHE A 36 -11.76 5.44 -5.16
CA PHE A 36 -10.69 4.56 -4.66
C PHE A 36 -10.90 4.18 -3.19
N LEU A 37 -10.17 3.16 -2.75
CA LEU A 37 -10.06 2.71 -1.36
C LEU A 37 -8.60 2.74 -0.92
N CYS A 38 -8.29 3.55 0.09
CA CYS A 38 -7.05 3.52 0.86
C CYS A 38 -7.32 2.82 2.21
N ASP A 39 -6.74 1.64 2.41
CA ASP A 39 -6.90 0.89 3.66
C ASP A 39 -5.65 0.07 4.02
N ALA A 40 -5.55 -0.35 5.29
CA ALA A 40 -4.67 -1.43 5.71
C ALA A 40 -5.28 -2.77 5.31
N MET A 41 -4.49 -3.64 4.69
CA MET A 41 -4.92 -4.96 4.26
C MET A 41 -4.12 -6.06 4.94
N PHE A 42 -4.82 -7.08 5.40
CA PHE A 42 -4.25 -8.26 6.06
C PHE A 42 -4.07 -9.38 5.05
N ARG A 43 -2.90 -10.01 5.09
CA ARG A 43 -2.58 -11.14 4.23
C ARG A 43 -3.39 -12.37 4.64
N VAL A 44 -3.93 -13.05 3.63
CA VAL A 44 -4.60 -14.34 3.75
C VAL A 44 -4.04 -15.23 2.64
N SER A 45 -3.12 -16.11 3.01
CA SER A 45 -2.50 -17.10 2.12
C SER A 45 -3.41 -18.30 1.88
N GLY A 46 -3.50 -18.77 0.64
CA GLY A 46 -4.26 -19.98 0.28
C GLY A 46 -3.58 -21.29 0.66
N SER A 47 -2.34 -21.23 1.14
CA SER A 47 -1.56 -22.41 1.54
C SER A 47 -0.46 -22.04 2.54
N VAL A 48 0.08 -23.07 3.20
CA VAL A 48 1.24 -22.99 4.08
C VAL A 48 2.37 -23.81 3.44
N TYR A 49 3.52 -23.19 3.25
CA TYR A 49 4.70 -23.91 2.77
C TYR A 49 5.35 -24.70 3.92
N VAL A 50 5.53 -26.01 3.72
CA VAL A 50 6.08 -26.91 4.75
C VAL A 50 7.39 -27.61 4.35
N GLY A 51 7.91 -27.31 3.16
CA GLY A 51 9.17 -27.87 2.68
C GLY A 51 10.43 -27.19 3.26
N PRO A 52 11.64 -27.71 3.03
CA PRO A 52 12.90 -27.04 3.38
C PRO A 52 13.08 -25.68 2.71
N GLU A 53 13.88 -24.80 3.33
CA GLU A 53 14.04 -23.41 2.89
C GLU A 53 14.77 -23.27 1.54
N ASN A 54 15.68 -24.19 1.22
CA ASN A 54 16.57 -24.09 0.07
C ASN A 54 16.70 -25.44 -0.65
N GLY A 55 17.25 -25.41 -1.86
CA GLY A 55 17.63 -26.62 -2.59
C GLY A 55 16.50 -27.33 -3.32
N MET A 56 15.39 -26.63 -3.57
CA MET A 56 14.24 -27.14 -4.31
C MET A 56 14.01 -26.43 -5.64
N THR A 57 13.50 -27.19 -6.59
CA THR A 57 12.90 -26.66 -7.82
C THR A 57 11.54 -26.03 -7.56
N PRO A 58 11.05 -25.13 -8.43
CA PRO A 58 9.72 -24.53 -8.29
C PRO A 58 8.56 -25.55 -8.18
N ALA A 59 8.65 -26.67 -8.90
CA ALA A 59 7.62 -27.72 -8.83
C ALA A 59 7.61 -28.44 -7.48
N GLN A 60 8.78 -28.69 -6.89
CA GLN A 60 8.89 -29.25 -5.54
C GLN A 60 8.38 -28.26 -4.50
N TRP A 61 8.69 -26.98 -4.66
CA TRP A 61 8.15 -25.92 -3.82
C TRP A 61 6.63 -25.91 -3.76
N GLU A 62 5.97 -26.09 -4.92
CA GLU A 62 4.52 -26.14 -4.98
C GLU A 62 3.94 -27.43 -4.37
N ALA A 63 4.60 -28.58 -4.58
CA ALA A 63 4.19 -29.85 -3.99
C ALA A 63 4.25 -29.86 -2.45
N GLU A 64 5.12 -29.04 -1.86
CA GLU A 64 5.31 -28.89 -0.42
C GLU A 64 4.38 -27.83 0.21
N ARG A 65 3.30 -27.42 -0.49
CA ARG A 65 2.28 -26.53 0.04
C ARG A 65 1.09 -27.30 0.57
N VAL A 66 0.76 -27.08 1.83
CA VAL A 66 -0.48 -27.58 2.45
C VAL A 66 -1.60 -26.58 2.17
N PRO A 67 -2.71 -26.97 1.52
CA PRO A 67 -3.85 -26.08 1.30
C PRO A 67 -4.41 -25.52 2.60
N LEU A 68 -4.73 -24.23 2.60
CA LEU A 68 -5.35 -23.53 3.71
C LEU A 68 -6.62 -22.83 3.22
N PRO A 69 -7.80 -23.37 3.53
CA PRO A 69 -9.06 -22.78 3.10
C PRO A 69 -9.22 -21.32 3.57
N PRO A 70 -9.62 -20.40 2.69
CA PRO A 70 -9.79 -18.99 3.04
C PRO A 70 -10.89 -18.81 4.08
N PRO A 71 -10.84 -17.73 4.88
CA PRO A 71 -11.95 -17.33 5.73
C PRO A 71 -13.14 -16.84 4.88
N ASP A 72 -14.33 -16.85 5.46
CA ASP A 72 -15.53 -16.22 4.88
C ASP A 72 -15.45 -14.68 5.05
N LEU A 73 -14.55 -14.06 4.29
CA LEU A 73 -14.28 -12.63 4.27
C LEU A 73 -14.11 -12.16 2.83
N PRO A 74 -14.55 -10.93 2.50
CA PRO A 74 -14.37 -10.39 1.17
C PRO A 74 -12.89 -10.07 0.94
N PHE A 75 -12.37 -10.50 -0.20
CA PHE A 75 -11.03 -10.15 -0.66
C PHE A 75 -11.11 -8.91 -1.53
N ARG A 76 -10.34 -7.87 -1.19
CA ARG A 76 -10.26 -6.62 -1.98
C ARG A 76 -9.11 -6.64 -2.98
N ALA A 77 -8.16 -7.54 -2.77
CA ALA A 77 -7.12 -7.89 -3.73
C ALA A 77 -6.75 -9.38 -3.53
N PRO A 78 -6.06 -10.03 -4.49
CA PRO A 78 -5.71 -11.45 -4.37
C PRO A 78 -4.96 -11.79 -3.06
N GLY A 79 -5.63 -12.53 -2.17
CA GLY A 79 -5.06 -12.90 -0.86
C GLY A 79 -5.00 -11.78 0.17
N TRP A 80 -5.78 -10.70 0.02
CA TRP A 80 -5.79 -9.55 0.93
C TRP A 80 -7.21 -9.15 1.34
N VAL A 81 -7.42 -9.00 2.65
CA VAL A 81 -8.68 -8.53 3.24
C VAL A 81 -8.45 -7.14 3.85
N ALA A 82 -9.29 -6.16 3.52
CA ALA A 82 -9.16 -4.80 4.04
C ALA A 82 -9.65 -4.68 5.49
N SER A 83 -9.07 -3.75 6.27
CA SER A 83 -9.47 -3.53 7.65
C SER A 83 -10.93 -3.10 7.78
N THR A 84 -11.47 -2.37 6.80
CA THR A 84 -12.89 -2.02 6.75
C THR A 84 -13.82 -3.24 6.68
N ASP A 85 -13.38 -4.36 6.11
CA ASP A 85 -14.18 -5.58 5.99
C ASP A 85 -13.98 -6.53 7.19
N LEU A 86 -12.97 -6.25 8.02
CA LEU A 86 -12.68 -7.01 9.24
C LEU A 86 -13.41 -6.49 10.46
N ALA A 87 -13.82 -5.22 10.47
CA ALA A 87 -14.50 -4.62 11.60
C ALA A 87 -15.78 -5.40 11.94
N GLY A 88 -15.84 -5.98 13.14
CA GLY A 88 -16.95 -6.84 13.59
C GLY A 88 -16.95 -8.27 13.02
N ARG A 89 -15.88 -8.66 12.30
CA ARG A 89 -15.67 -10.00 11.74
C ARG A 89 -14.28 -10.55 12.08
N GLU A 90 -13.63 -9.99 13.10
CA GLU A 90 -12.25 -10.31 13.47
C GLU A 90 -12.08 -11.79 13.87
N GLU A 91 -13.13 -12.43 14.39
CA GLU A 91 -13.17 -13.86 14.72
C GLU A 91 -12.95 -14.75 13.49
N ALA A 92 -13.44 -14.35 12.31
CA ALA A 92 -13.25 -15.12 11.08
C ALA A 92 -11.78 -15.16 10.67
N LEU A 93 -11.10 -14.02 10.78
CA LEU A 93 -9.66 -13.93 10.53
C LEU A 93 -8.87 -14.67 11.62
N ALA A 94 -9.20 -14.50 12.90
CA ALA A 94 -8.54 -15.22 14.00
C ALA A 94 -8.66 -16.75 13.84
N ALA A 95 -9.85 -17.26 13.49
CA ALA A 95 -10.06 -18.68 13.24
C ALA A 95 -9.24 -19.20 12.04
N TYR A 96 -9.05 -18.37 11.00
CA TYR A 96 -8.16 -18.68 9.90
C TYR A 96 -6.69 -18.76 10.34
N LEU A 97 -6.23 -17.79 11.13
CA LEU A 97 -4.84 -17.75 11.62
C LEU A 97 -4.55 -18.91 12.59
N ASP A 98 -5.52 -19.32 13.41
CA ASP A 98 -5.38 -20.52 14.23
C ASP A 98 -5.18 -21.79 13.38
N ARG A 99 -5.90 -21.94 12.26
CA ARG A 99 -5.68 -23.04 11.32
C ARG A 99 -4.28 -23.00 10.72
N LEU A 100 -3.82 -21.82 10.31
CA LEU A 100 -2.47 -21.61 9.81
C LEU A 100 -1.43 -22.08 10.83
N ILE A 101 -1.56 -21.64 12.09
CA ILE A 101 -0.66 -22.00 13.19
C ILE A 101 -0.69 -23.50 13.46
N ARG A 102 -1.87 -24.13 13.42
CA ARG A 102 -2.00 -25.59 13.59
C ARG A 102 -1.28 -26.37 12.49
N ILE A 103 -1.41 -25.95 11.23
CA ILE A 103 -0.70 -26.57 10.11
C ILE A 103 0.81 -26.40 10.30
N ALA A 104 1.28 -25.17 10.54
CA ALA A 104 2.71 -24.92 10.76
C ALA A 104 3.27 -25.76 11.93
N ARG A 105 2.52 -25.89 13.03
CA ARG A 105 2.91 -26.73 14.17
C ARG A 105 3.01 -28.20 13.81
N ALA A 106 2.00 -28.74 13.12
CA ALA A 106 1.96 -30.14 12.73
C ALA A 106 3.14 -30.55 11.83
N HIS A 107 3.68 -29.59 11.08
CA HIS A 107 4.83 -29.79 10.18
C HIS A 107 6.16 -29.26 10.74
N GLY A 108 6.23 -28.88 12.03
CA GLY A 108 7.48 -28.40 12.63
C GLY A 108 7.97 -27.04 12.11
N LYS A 109 7.08 -26.23 11.51
CA LYS A 109 7.37 -24.92 10.90
C LYS A 109 7.03 -23.73 11.80
N MET A 110 7.00 -23.92 13.12
CA MET A 110 6.71 -22.83 14.06
C MET A 110 7.72 -21.68 13.98
N ALA A 111 8.98 -21.96 13.61
CA ALA A 111 10.00 -20.92 13.41
C ALA A 111 9.63 -19.96 12.27
N ALA A 112 8.97 -20.45 11.21
CA ALA A 112 8.52 -19.61 10.10
C ALA A 112 7.36 -18.67 10.48
N LEU A 113 6.80 -18.80 11.68
CA LEU A 113 5.77 -17.91 12.24
C LEU A 113 6.35 -16.83 13.16
N VAL A 114 7.67 -16.84 13.39
CA VAL A 114 8.37 -15.78 14.11
C VAL A 114 8.43 -14.53 13.24
N GLU A 115 8.65 -14.72 11.93
CA GLU A 115 8.64 -13.65 10.95
C GLU A 115 7.21 -13.29 10.54
N ARG A 116 6.98 -11.99 10.31
CA ARG A 116 5.67 -11.48 9.89
C ARG A 116 5.35 -11.94 8.48
N PHE A 117 6.29 -11.83 7.57
CA PHE A 117 6.14 -12.32 6.20
C PHE A 117 6.51 -13.82 6.14
N PRO A 118 5.73 -14.65 5.42
CA PRO A 118 4.62 -14.30 4.52
C PRO A 118 3.22 -14.36 5.15
N TYR A 119 3.09 -14.69 6.44
CA TYR A 119 1.82 -15.15 7.00
C TYR A 119 1.02 -14.07 7.75
N PHE A 120 1.69 -13.22 8.50
CA PHE A 120 1.13 -12.13 9.31
C PHE A 120 1.49 -10.75 8.74
N ALA A 121 1.48 -10.63 7.41
CA ALA A 121 1.74 -9.36 6.76
C ALA A 121 0.52 -8.43 6.80
N VAL A 122 0.75 -7.16 7.07
CA VAL A 122 -0.24 -6.07 6.93
C VAL A 122 0.37 -4.99 6.08
N ARG A 123 -0.32 -4.59 5.01
CA ARG A 123 0.17 -3.58 4.06
C ARG A 123 -0.89 -2.52 3.79
N PRO A 124 -0.53 -1.23 3.72
CA PRO A 124 -1.39 -0.23 3.14
C PRO A 124 -1.52 -0.49 1.64
N LYS A 125 -2.70 -0.25 1.08
CA LYS A 125 -2.97 -0.35 -0.36
C LYS A 125 -3.96 0.72 -0.77
N ILE A 126 -3.78 1.24 -1.98
CA ILE A 126 -4.75 2.11 -2.65
C ILE A 126 -5.30 1.33 -3.85
N LEU A 127 -6.61 1.16 -3.90
CA LEU A 127 -7.31 0.42 -4.95
C LEU A 127 -8.28 1.31 -5.70
N ALA A 128 -8.40 1.13 -7.00
CA ALA A 128 -9.51 1.64 -7.81
C ALA A 128 -10.24 0.47 -8.45
N GLY A 129 -11.39 0.09 -7.87
CA GLY A 129 -12.03 -1.19 -8.22
C GLY A 129 -11.11 -2.36 -7.86
N ASP A 130 -10.77 -3.18 -8.87
CA ASP A 130 -9.87 -4.33 -8.73
C ASP A 130 -8.39 -3.98 -9.03
N GLU A 131 -8.10 -2.74 -9.47
CA GLU A 131 -6.76 -2.28 -9.78
C GLU A 131 -6.02 -1.81 -8.52
N VAL A 132 -4.79 -2.26 -8.32
CA VAL A 132 -3.89 -1.76 -7.27
C VAL A 132 -3.14 -0.56 -7.82
N LEU A 133 -3.48 0.64 -7.33
CA LEU A 133 -2.82 1.88 -7.74
C LEU A 133 -1.48 2.08 -7.05
N ALA A 134 -1.40 1.65 -5.79
CA ALA A 134 -0.19 1.67 -5.01
C ALA A 134 -0.20 0.52 -4.01
N SER A 135 0.94 -0.12 -3.84
CA SER A 135 1.19 -0.95 -2.67
C SER A 135 2.59 -0.72 -2.13
N TRP A 136 2.78 -0.96 -0.83
CA TRP A 136 4.08 -0.90 -0.17
C TRP A 136 4.57 -2.31 0.09
N PRO A 137 5.10 -3.04 -0.92
CA PRO A 137 5.40 -4.45 -0.79
C PRO A 137 6.50 -4.77 0.22
N TRP A 138 7.31 -3.78 0.61
CA TRP A 138 8.32 -3.89 1.67
C TRP A 138 7.80 -3.53 3.08
N SER A 139 6.59 -2.98 3.21
CA SER A 139 5.99 -2.61 4.50
C SER A 139 5.15 -3.75 5.09
N ASP A 140 5.80 -4.86 5.48
CA ASP A 140 5.10 -6.08 5.92
C ASP A 140 4.55 -6.05 7.35
N GLY A 141 4.98 -5.10 8.18
CA GLY A 141 4.60 -5.03 9.58
C GLY A 141 3.51 -4.00 9.89
N LEU A 142 2.92 -4.16 11.06
CA LEU A 142 1.90 -3.24 11.57
C LEU A 142 2.41 -1.80 11.69
N ARG A 143 3.66 -1.66 12.14
CA ARG A 143 4.27 -0.35 12.38
C ARG A 143 4.44 0.41 11.07
N GLU A 144 5.04 -0.23 10.07
CA GLU A 144 5.30 0.32 8.75
C GLU A 144 3.97 0.72 8.09
N ALA A 145 2.98 -0.17 8.10
CA ALA A 145 1.65 0.13 7.57
C ALA A 145 0.99 1.32 8.26
N ARG A 146 1.10 1.41 9.59
CA ARG A 146 0.56 2.54 10.35
C ARG A 146 1.29 3.85 10.00
N ASP A 147 2.60 3.82 9.88
CA ASP A 147 3.41 5.02 9.64
C ASP A 147 3.09 5.60 8.25
N VAL A 148 2.91 4.75 7.23
CA VAL A 148 2.38 5.16 5.91
C VAL A 148 1.00 5.81 6.04
N LEU A 149 0.04 5.17 6.72
CA LEU A 149 -1.31 5.73 6.89
C LEU A 149 -1.31 7.07 7.65
N VAL A 150 -0.39 7.26 8.61
CA VAL A 150 -0.21 8.53 9.30
C VAL A 150 0.28 9.62 8.35
N THR A 151 1.21 9.30 7.45
CA THR A 151 1.69 10.23 6.42
C THR A 151 0.57 10.60 5.46
N LEU A 152 -0.16 9.62 4.92
CA LEU A 152 -1.27 9.85 3.99
C LEU A 152 -2.42 10.64 4.64
N ALA A 153 -2.69 10.44 5.93
CA ALA A 153 -3.70 11.20 6.67
C ALA A 153 -3.42 12.71 6.76
N ARG A 154 -2.21 13.16 6.42
CA ARG A 154 -1.80 14.58 6.41
C ARG A 154 -1.73 15.16 5.00
N ALA A 155 -1.96 14.35 3.96
CA ALA A 155 -1.76 14.74 2.56
C ALA A 155 -2.58 15.99 2.17
N ALA A 156 -3.81 16.12 2.66
CA ALA A 156 -4.68 17.26 2.36
C ALA A 156 -4.16 18.62 2.89
N SER A 157 -3.19 18.63 3.79
CA SER A 157 -2.58 19.85 4.35
C SER A 157 -1.22 20.16 3.73
N ALA A 158 -0.71 19.33 2.82
CA ALA A 158 0.55 19.56 2.15
C ALA A 158 0.42 20.68 1.11
N ALA A 159 1.39 21.58 1.05
CA ALA A 159 1.43 22.61 0.01
C ALA A 159 1.71 21.94 -1.36
N PRO A 160 1.12 22.43 -2.47
CA PRO A 160 1.45 21.93 -3.81
C PRO A 160 2.96 21.90 -4.04
N GLY A 161 3.45 20.84 -4.70
CA GLY A 161 4.88 20.60 -4.89
C GLY A 161 5.57 19.84 -3.76
N THR A 162 4.93 19.71 -2.60
CA THR A 162 5.53 19.03 -1.45
C THR A 162 5.51 17.51 -1.63
N PRO A 163 6.65 16.81 -1.52
CA PRO A 163 6.68 15.35 -1.47
C PRO A 163 5.92 14.85 -0.24
N ILE A 164 4.94 13.98 -0.46
CA ILE A 164 4.18 13.30 0.59
C ILE A 164 4.89 11.99 0.96
N LEU A 165 5.25 11.22 -0.06
CA LEU A 165 6.03 9.98 0.07
C LEU A 165 7.04 9.90 -1.07
N ASP A 166 8.22 9.40 -0.73
CA ASP A 166 9.31 9.10 -1.64
C ASP A 166 9.99 7.86 -1.10
N ASP A 167 9.68 6.72 -1.70
CA ASP A 167 10.06 5.41 -1.17
C ASP A 167 10.57 4.53 -2.31
N GLN A 168 11.68 3.84 -2.08
CA GLN A 168 12.30 2.97 -3.06
C GLN A 168 12.93 1.77 -2.35
N ASP A 169 12.51 0.57 -2.73
CA ASP A 169 13.07 -0.68 -2.22
C ASP A 169 12.92 -1.82 -3.24
N GLN A 170 13.85 -2.77 -3.22
CA GLN A 170 13.87 -3.97 -4.06
C GLN A 170 13.65 -3.71 -5.57
N GLY A 171 14.18 -2.59 -6.08
CA GLY A 171 14.05 -2.21 -7.50
C GLY A 171 12.71 -1.56 -7.88
N TRP A 172 11.84 -1.28 -6.90
CA TRP A 172 10.60 -0.53 -7.11
C TRP A 172 10.67 0.82 -6.42
N ALA A 173 10.10 1.83 -7.05
CA ALA A 173 9.96 3.18 -6.49
C ALA A 173 8.50 3.61 -6.48
N LEU A 174 8.14 4.38 -5.46
CA LEU A 174 6.83 4.94 -5.22
C LEU A 174 7.00 6.42 -4.85
N ARG A 175 6.41 7.29 -5.67
CA ARG A 175 6.44 8.74 -5.47
C ARG A 175 5.02 9.25 -5.31
N MET A 176 4.81 10.06 -4.28
CA MET A 176 3.58 10.82 -4.09
C MET A 176 3.88 12.28 -3.80
N VAL A 177 3.24 13.17 -4.53
CA VAL A 177 3.45 14.62 -4.41
C VAL A 177 2.11 15.33 -4.31
N ALA A 178 2.05 16.37 -3.49
CA ALA A 178 0.86 17.19 -3.36
C ALA A 178 0.66 18.06 -4.62
N GLY A 179 -0.55 18.01 -5.20
CA GLY A 179 -1.02 18.95 -6.21
C GLY A 179 -2.11 19.88 -5.65
N PRO A 180 -2.66 20.79 -6.47
CA PRO A 180 -3.77 21.65 -6.06
C PRO A 180 -5.05 20.85 -5.74
N GLY A 181 -5.26 20.52 -4.46
CA GLY A 181 -6.41 19.73 -3.99
C GLY A 181 -6.32 18.23 -4.29
N THR A 182 -5.19 17.76 -4.81
CA THR A 182 -4.99 16.36 -5.20
C THR A 182 -3.67 15.80 -4.66
N VAL A 183 -3.55 14.48 -4.67
CA VAL A 183 -2.29 13.76 -4.53
C VAL A 183 -2.00 13.08 -5.85
N LEU A 184 -0.82 13.37 -6.37
CA LEU A 184 -0.28 12.76 -7.58
C LEU A 184 0.59 11.59 -7.17
N LEU A 185 0.43 10.44 -7.81
CA LEU A 185 1.04 9.17 -7.44
C LEU A 185 1.63 8.50 -8.68
N VAL A 186 2.81 7.91 -8.56
CA VAL A 186 3.37 6.98 -9.54
C VAL A 186 4.18 5.87 -8.83
N GLU A 187 4.02 4.64 -9.30
CA GLU A 187 4.81 3.46 -8.90
C GLU A 187 5.52 2.92 -10.15
N TRP A 188 6.83 2.63 -10.05
CA TRP A 188 7.61 2.19 -11.21
C TRP A 188 8.83 1.35 -10.85
N ASP A 189 9.42 0.72 -11.88
CA ASP A 189 10.72 0.06 -11.79
C ASP A 189 11.82 1.12 -11.65
N ALA A 190 12.49 1.13 -10.50
CA ALA A 190 13.46 2.15 -10.12
C ALA A 190 14.77 2.08 -10.93
N GLU A 191 14.97 1.08 -11.79
CA GLU A 191 16.06 1.08 -12.76
C GLU A 191 15.84 2.10 -13.90
N GLY A 192 14.60 2.59 -14.06
CA GLY A 192 14.23 3.57 -15.07
C GLY A 192 13.60 4.86 -14.50
N PRO A 193 13.33 5.85 -15.36
CA PRO A 193 12.59 7.04 -14.96
C PRO A 193 11.09 6.73 -14.72
N PRO A 194 10.38 7.55 -13.91
CA PRO A 194 8.94 7.39 -13.71
C PRO A 194 8.17 7.46 -15.04
N PRO A 195 7.29 6.49 -15.33
CA PRO A 195 6.47 6.49 -16.54
C PRO A 195 5.29 7.47 -16.39
N ALA A 196 5.13 8.34 -17.39
CA ALA A 196 4.04 9.31 -17.41
C ALA A 196 2.64 8.67 -17.52
N ASP A 197 2.50 7.50 -18.16
CA ASP A 197 1.23 6.82 -18.40
C ASP A 197 0.76 5.91 -17.24
N ALA A 198 1.57 5.78 -16.19
CA ALA A 198 1.23 5.05 -14.96
C ALA A 198 0.96 5.98 -13.76
N ALA A 199 0.84 7.29 -14.00
CA ALA A 199 0.56 8.25 -12.96
C ALA A 199 -0.94 8.40 -12.67
N TRP A 200 -1.29 8.62 -11.41
CA TRP A 200 -2.65 8.76 -10.91
C TRP A 200 -2.84 10.04 -10.12
N SER A 201 -4.05 10.60 -10.18
CA SER A 201 -4.46 11.77 -9.41
C SER A 201 -5.65 11.42 -8.51
N LEU A 202 -5.46 11.59 -7.21
CA LEU A 202 -6.40 11.26 -6.15
C LEU A 202 -6.87 12.54 -5.46
N GLU A 203 -8.14 12.65 -5.08
CA GLU A 203 -8.59 13.80 -4.29
C GLU A 203 -7.96 13.73 -2.87
N ALA A 204 -7.29 14.82 -2.47
CA ALA A 204 -6.42 14.80 -1.31
C ALA A 204 -7.19 14.66 0.01
N ALA A 205 -8.34 15.31 0.13
CA ALA A 205 -9.16 15.24 1.35
C ALA A 205 -9.76 13.84 1.56
N VAL A 206 -10.22 13.18 0.50
CA VAL A 206 -10.71 11.80 0.51
C VAL A 206 -9.59 10.84 0.88
N LEU A 207 -8.41 10.96 0.27
CA LEU A 207 -7.26 10.11 0.63
C LEU A 207 -6.89 10.27 2.10
N ALA A 208 -6.76 11.51 2.57
CA ALA A 208 -6.43 11.80 3.96
C ALA A 208 -7.49 11.24 4.94
N GLY A 209 -8.77 11.42 4.62
CA GLY A 209 -9.88 10.90 5.42
C GLY A 209 -9.90 9.37 5.49
N GLN A 210 -9.74 8.70 4.34
CA GLN A 210 -9.68 7.24 4.28
C GLN A 210 -8.47 6.69 5.04
N ALA A 211 -7.29 7.29 4.87
CA ALA A 211 -6.07 6.88 5.56
C ALA A 211 -6.17 7.04 7.09
N ALA A 212 -6.75 8.16 7.57
CA ALA A 212 -6.99 8.37 9.00
C ALA A 212 -7.95 7.31 9.56
N ALA A 213 -9.06 7.04 8.85
CA ALA A 213 -10.03 6.05 9.27
C ALA A 213 -9.44 4.62 9.25
N ALA A 214 -8.63 4.29 8.23
CA ALA A 214 -7.92 3.03 8.12
C ALA A 214 -6.91 2.84 9.27
N ARG A 215 -6.17 3.88 9.65
CA ARG A 215 -5.25 3.84 10.80
C ARG A 215 -5.98 3.50 12.10
N ASP A 216 -7.12 4.15 12.33
CA ASP A 216 -7.89 3.96 13.56
C ASP A 216 -8.54 2.56 13.59
N ARG A 217 -9.07 2.09 12.45
CA ARG A 217 -9.55 0.71 12.31
C ARG A 217 -8.45 -0.32 12.49
N LEU A 218 -7.28 -0.11 11.89
CA LEU A 218 -6.13 -1.00 12.01
C LEU A 218 -5.76 -1.21 13.48
N ARG A 219 -5.71 -0.13 14.27
CA ARG A 219 -5.45 -0.20 15.71
C ARG A 219 -6.51 -1.04 16.44
N ALA A 220 -7.79 -0.84 16.12
CA ALA A 220 -8.89 -1.56 16.78
C ALA A 220 -8.88 -3.06 16.42
N VAL A 221 -8.75 -3.38 15.13
CA VAL A 221 -8.67 -4.75 14.61
C VAL A 221 -7.46 -5.48 15.19
N HIS A 222 -6.28 -4.86 15.16
CA HIS A 222 -5.07 -5.44 15.75
C HIS A 222 -5.25 -5.75 17.24
N ALA A 223 -5.76 -4.80 18.03
CA ALA A 223 -6.03 -5.03 19.45
C ALA A 223 -7.06 -6.15 19.69
N ARG A 224 -8.04 -6.34 18.80
CA ARG A 224 -8.98 -7.47 18.87
C ARG A 224 -8.30 -8.78 18.54
N LEU A 225 -7.51 -8.84 17.47
CA LEU A 225 -6.77 -10.04 17.06
C LEU A 225 -5.77 -10.49 18.13
N VAL A 226 -4.99 -9.57 18.72
CA VAL A 226 -4.07 -9.90 19.82
C VAL A 226 -4.80 -10.55 20.99
N ARG A 227 -5.99 -10.04 21.36
CA ARG A 227 -6.82 -10.62 22.43
C ARG A 227 -7.35 -12.00 22.07
N LEU A 228 -7.82 -12.20 20.84
CA LEU A 228 -8.37 -13.47 20.37
C LEU A 228 -7.27 -14.55 20.26
N MET A 229 -6.08 -14.16 19.83
CA MET A 229 -4.95 -15.06 19.57
C MET A 229 -4.06 -15.29 20.81
N GLY A 230 -4.17 -14.42 21.82
CA GLY A 230 -3.34 -14.46 23.04
C GLY A 230 -1.88 -14.06 22.82
N ARG A 231 -1.52 -13.59 21.63
CA ARG A 231 -0.17 -13.16 21.25
C ARG A 231 -0.24 -12.14 20.11
N ASP A 232 0.74 -11.24 20.06
CA ASP A 232 0.97 -10.38 18.91
C ASP A 232 1.88 -11.08 17.88
N PHE A 233 1.36 -11.23 16.67
CA PHE A 233 2.06 -11.81 15.51
C PHE A 233 2.45 -10.77 14.46
N TRP A 234 2.04 -9.51 14.64
CA TRP A 234 2.23 -8.43 13.66
C TRP A 234 3.24 -7.37 14.11
N SER A 235 3.64 -7.39 15.39
CA SER A 235 4.61 -6.46 16.00
C SER A 235 5.92 -7.13 16.34
#